data_AF-A0A2Z6RTS0-F1
#
_entry.id   AF-A0A2Z6RTS0-F1
#
_cell.length_a   1.000
_cell.length_b   1.000
_cell.length_c   1.000
_cell.angle_alpha   90.00
_cell.angle_beta   90.00
_cell.angle_gamma   90.00
#
_symmetry.space_group_name_H-M   'P 1'
#
loop_
_entity.id
_entity.type
_entity.pdbx_description
1 polymer ?
#
loop_
_entity_poly.entity_id
_entity_poly.type
_entity_poly.pdbx_seq_one_letter_code
_entity_poly.pdbx_strand_id
1 'polypeptide(L)'
;MIPNLMLINLISAKMAQQFIVNCVYNDNSTLKALKDPKDETYVTFTIYQTHPNQISGLDVLAWQKVDVFPGGQEAVTWNETYNAYLTKYVDNPSVGKIYSSSQRKTASFKDEFIVADEQGIQYIQKKDSSSEDNTISILNTFVNAANIGLGMDDSLALGIADVPDINTIFKISPIYYLNVYTNLILGQVISSVGLIGDSRILQFPPNKSLATATLTKTGQVFDLKIEYFILPKKIT
;
A
#
# COMPACT_ATOMS: atom_id res chain seq x y z
N MET A 1 44.47 19.02 23.62
CA MET A 1 44.13 19.82 22.42
C MET A 1 43.44 18.87 21.46
N ILE A 2 42.11 18.92 21.41
CA ILE A 2 41.27 18.19 20.42
C ILE A 2 41.24 19.04 19.11
N PRO A 3 40.64 18.59 17.99
CA PRO A 3 41.29 18.07 16.79
C PRO A 3 41.10 18.97 15.54
N ASN A 4 41.80 18.68 14.44
CA ASN A 4 41.42 19.11 13.08
C ASN A 4 41.29 17.80 12.26
N LEU A 5 40.14 17.31 11.77
CA LEU A 5 38.99 17.93 11.08
C LEU A 5 39.37 18.47 9.68
N MET A 6 38.55 18.08 8.70
CA MET A 6 38.56 18.38 7.25
C MET A 6 39.35 17.37 6.39
N LEU A 7 38.88 16.88 5.24
CA LEU A 7 37.67 17.13 4.47
C LEU A 7 37.61 16.03 3.39
N ILE A 8 36.52 15.26 3.28
CA ILE A 8 36.02 14.85 1.97
C ILE A 8 34.49 15.02 1.99
N ASN A 9 34.09 16.02 1.21
CA ASN A 9 32.77 16.51 0.85
C ASN A 9 31.86 15.39 0.29
N LEU A 10 30.60 15.28 0.73
CA LEU A 10 29.39 15.99 0.26
C LEU A 10 28.78 15.41 -1.04
N ILE A 11 27.43 15.40 -1.06
CA ILE A 11 26.47 14.90 -2.06
C ILE A 11 26.02 13.45 -1.74
N SER A 12 24.81 13.15 -1.26
CA SER A 12 23.53 13.85 -1.40
C SER A 12 22.68 13.79 -0.12
N ALA A 13 22.26 14.97 0.32
CA ALA A 13 21.15 15.16 1.23
C ALA A 13 19.89 15.39 0.39
N LYS A 14 18.86 14.57 0.57
CA LYS A 14 17.44 14.90 0.36
C LYS A 14 16.57 13.71 0.75
N MET A 15 16.08 13.73 2.00
CA MET A 15 14.72 13.35 2.42
C MET A 15 14.68 13.19 3.95
N ALA A 16 14.88 14.31 4.64
CA ALA A 16 14.38 14.47 6.01
C ALA A 16 13.14 15.36 5.91
N GLN A 17 11.96 14.74 5.82
CA GLN A 17 10.69 15.47 5.95
C GLN A 17 10.26 15.41 7.42
N GLN A 18 10.60 16.50 8.11
CA GLN A 18 9.84 17.17 9.18
C GLN A 18 8.69 16.35 9.82
N PHE A 19 9.00 15.71 10.94
CA PHE A 19 8.01 15.41 11.99
C PHE A 19 7.81 16.68 12.83
N ILE A 20 6.65 17.32 12.72
CA ILE A 20 6.17 18.27 13.73
C ILE A 20 5.20 17.48 14.62
N VAL A 21 5.69 16.98 15.74
CA VAL A 21 4.85 16.48 16.83
C VAL A 21 4.45 17.72 17.65
N ASN A 22 3.20 18.15 17.54
CA ASN A 22 2.63 19.17 18.43
C ASN A 22 2.40 18.54 19.82
N CYS A 23 3.41 18.57 20.67
CA CYS A 23 3.24 18.30 22.09
C CYS A 23 2.59 19.53 22.74
N VAL A 24 1.33 19.42 23.17
CA VAL A 24 0.73 20.40 24.08
C VAL A 24 1.45 20.27 25.42
N TYR A 25 2.31 21.25 25.71
CA TYR A 25 2.96 21.40 27.02
C TYR A 25 1.89 21.84 28.03
N ASN A 26 1.66 21.03 29.06
CA ASN A 26 0.94 21.49 30.24
C ASN A 26 1.67 21.01 31.50
N ASP A 27 1.60 21.86 32.52
CA ASP A 27 2.56 22.07 33.61
C ASP A 27 3.11 20.86 34.40
N ASN A 28 4.40 20.99 34.72
CA ASN A 28 5.11 20.53 35.92
C ASN A 28 4.44 19.45 36.81
N SER A 29 4.67 18.17 36.48
CA SER A 29 4.88 17.13 37.50
C SER A 29 5.64 15.94 36.91
N THR A 30 6.88 15.74 37.38
CA THR A 30 7.73 14.54 37.20
C THR A 30 7.84 14.00 35.77
N LEU A 31 8.97 14.27 35.12
CA LEU A 31 9.47 13.46 34.00
C LEU A 31 9.57 11.99 34.47
N LYS A 32 8.50 11.22 34.26
CA LYS A 32 8.62 9.76 34.25
C LYS A 32 9.51 9.44 33.07
N ALA A 33 10.68 8.87 33.36
CA ALA A 33 11.58 8.34 32.36
C ALA A 33 10.78 7.54 31.34
N LEU A 34 10.86 7.94 30.07
CA LEU A 34 10.38 7.15 28.94
C LEU A 34 11.03 5.76 29.08
N LYS A 35 10.18 4.73 29.08
CA LYS A 35 10.57 3.33 29.23
C LYS A 35 11.63 2.99 28.16
N ASP A 36 12.62 2.19 28.54
CA ASP A 36 13.69 1.71 27.65
C ASP A 36 13.09 1.12 26.35
N PRO A 37 13.50 1.56 25.13
CA PRO A 37 12.84 1.20 23.86
C PRO A 37 12.92 -0.29 23.45
N LYS A 38 13.48 -1.16 24.28
CA LYS A 38 13.81 -2.55 23.92
C LYS A 38 12.63 -3.52 23.93
N ASP A 39 11.44 -3.09 24.37
CA ASP A 39 10.22 -3.92 24.43
C ASP A 39 9.05 -3.39 23.57
N GLU A 40 9.25 -2.32 22.79
CA GLU A 40 8.19 -1.76 21.93
C GLU A 40 8.24 -2.43 20.55
N THR A 41 7.44 -3.48 20.37
CA THR A 41 7.19 -4.05 19.05
C THR A 41 6.43 -3.02 18.20
N TYR A 42 7.14 -2.36 17.28
CA TYR A 42 6.51 -1.55 16.23
C TYR A 42 5.53 -2.41 15.44
N VAL A 43 4.36 -1.87 15.14
CA VAL A 43 3.37 -2.52 14.28
C VAL A 43 3.12 -1.66 13.06
N THR A 44 2.58 -2.27 12.01
CA THR A 44 2.31 -1.58 10.76
C THR A 44 0.82 -1.64 10.49
N PHE A 45 0.19 -0.47 10.34
CA PHE A 45 -1.12 -0.39 9.72
C PHE A 45 -0.97 -0.60 8.23
N THR A 46 -1.81 -1.46 7.67
CA THR A 46 -1.80 -1.78 6.25
C THR A 46 -3.19 -1.68 5.69
N ILE A 47 -3.28 -1.08 4.52
CA ILE A 47 -4.49 -1.06 3.71
C ILE A 47 -4.36 -2.10 2.61
N TYR A 48 -5.41 -2.89 2.46
CA TYR A 48 -5.56 -3.85 1.37
C TYR A 48 -7.00 -3.87 0.89
N GLN A 49 -7.25 -4.49 -0.26
CA GLN A 49 -8.57 -4.57 -0.85
C GLN A 49 -8.94 -6.00 -1.24
N THR A 50 -10.19 -6.38 -1.06
CA THR A 50 -10.73 -7.65 -1.56
C THR A 50 -11.81 -7.39 -2.59
N HIS A 51 -11.98 -8.31 -3.55
CA HIS A 51 -13.07 -8.23 -4.51
C HIS A 51 -14.15 -9.27 -4.15
N PRO A 52 -15.44 -8.91 -4.24
CA PRO A 52 -16.54 -9.85 -3.97
C PRO A 52 -16.59 -10.98 -4.99
N ASN A 53 -16.06 -10.76 -6.19
CA ASN A 53 -15.90 -11.79 -7.21
C ASN A 53 -14.49 -12.35 -7.11
N GLN A 54 -14.38 -13.65 -6.81
CA GLN A 54 -13.09 -14.33 -6.83
C GLN A 54 -12.60 -14.44 -8.28
N ILE A 55 -11.56 -13.70 -8.60
CA ILE A 55 -10.77 -13.90 -9.82
C ILE A 55 -9.73 -14.98 -9.50
N SER A 56 -9.69 -16.05 -10.29
CA SER A 56 -8.73 -17.13 -10.09
C SER A 56 -7.30 -16.60 -10.19
N GLY A 57 -6.44 -16.96 -9.22
CA GLY A 57 -5.04 -16.52 -9.19
C GLY A 57 -4.83 -15.07 -8.75
N LEU A 58 -5.89 -14.36 -8.31
CA LEU A 58 -5.78 -13.00 -7.79
C LEU A 58 -5.21 -13.00 -6.38
N ASP A 59 -3.99 -12.49 -6.27
CA ASP A 59 -3.33 -12.22 -5.01
C ASP A 59 -3.63 -10.78 -4.56
N VAL A 60 -4.03 -10.63 -3.30
CA VAL A 60 -4.27 -9.32 -2.66
C VAL A 60 -2.99 -8.85 -1.99
N LEU A 61 -2.60 -7.61 -2.26
CA LEU A 61 -1.31 -7.08 -1.86
C LEU A 61 -1.45 -5.96 -0.82
N ALA A 62 -0.41 -5.83 0.00
CA ALA A 62 -0.22 -4.67 0.86
C ALA A 62 0.20 -3.46 0.01
N TRP A 63 -0.73 -2.54 -0.25
CA TRP A 63 -0.46 -1.40 -1.15
C TRP A 63 -0.17 -0.09 -0.44
N GLN A 64 -0.61 0.07 0.81
CA GLN A 64 -0.25 1.20 1.64
C GLN A 64 0.05 0.72 3.05
N LYS A 65 1.11 1.26 3.64
CA LYS A 65 1.52 0.93 5.00
C LYS A 65 1.99 2.18 5.76
N VAL A 66 1.74 2.20 7.07
CA VAL A 66 2.32 3.19 7.98
C VAL A 66 2.73 2.49 9.27
N ASP A 67 3.94 2.79 9.74
CA ASP A 67 4.49 2.20 10.95
C ASP A 67 4.01 3.00 12.17
N VAL A 68 3.54 2.30 13.20
CA VAL A 68 2.81 2.86 14.35
C VAL A 68 3.34 2.25 15.64
N PHE A 69 3.51 3.08 16.66
CA PHE A 69 3.76 2.60 18.02
C PHE A 69 2.50 1.91 18.59
N PRO A 70 2.63 0.86 19.41
CA PRO A 70 1.51 0.33 20.17
C PRO A 70 0.84 1.42 21.04
N GLY A 71 -0.46 1.65 20.85
CA GLY A 71 -1.18 2.77 21.50
C GLY A 71 -1.14 4.09 20.73
N GLY A 72 -0.48 4.11 19.56
CA GLY A 72 -0.36 5.26 18.69
C GLY A 72 -1.57 5.46 17.77
N GLN A 73 -1.54 6.59 17.08
CA GLN A 73 -2.54 6.99 16.10
C GLN A 73 -1.81 7.45 14.85
N GLU A 74 -2.33 7.08 13.68
CA GLU A 74 -1.78 7.54 12.41
C GLU A 74 -2.86 7.94 11.41
N ALA A 75 -2.46 8.85 10.52
CA ALA A 75 -3.29 9.32 9.42
C ALA A 75 -3.11 8.42 8.18
N VAL A 76 -4.24 8.00 7.63
CA VAL A 76 -4.35 7.28 6.37
C VAL A 76 -5.02 8.20 5.36
N THR A 77 -4.30 8.53 4.29
CA THR A 77 -4.84 9.27 3.15
C THR A 77 -4.93 8.38 1.94
N TRP A 78 -5.86 8.67 1.03
CA TRP A 78 -5.96 7.97 -0.25
C TRP A 78 -6.33 8.93 -1.38
N ASN A 79 -5.92 8.55 -2.59
CA ASN A 79 -6.47 9.09 -3.83
C ASN A 79 -7.15 7.97 -4.61
N GLU A 80 -8.28 8.27 -5.23
CA GLU A 80 -8.99 7.35 -6.12
C GLU A 80 -8.38 7.38 -7.52
N THR A 81 -7.07 7.13 -7.61
CA THR A 81 -6.37 6.92 -8.87
C THR A 81 -6.16 5.43 -9.07
N TYR A 82 -6.52 4.92 -10.25
CA TYR A 82 -6.28 3.53 -10.61
C TYR A 82 -5.09 3.44 -11.56
N ASN A 83 -4.37 2.33 -11.50
CA ASN A 83 -3.29 2.07 -12.42
C ASN A 83 -3.26 0.60 -12.83
N ALA A 84 -2.95 0.34 -14.09
CA ALA A 84 -2.63 -0.99 -14.60
C ALA A 84 -1.11 -1.20 -14.57
N TYR A 85 -0.69 -2.41 -14.19
CA TYR A 85 0.72 -2.75 -14.02
C TYR A 85 1.13 -3.97 -14.83
N LEU A 86 2.34 -3.88 -15.37
CA LEU A 86 3.20 -5.05 -15.55
C LEU A 86 4.04 -5.17 -14.27
N THR A 87 4.17 -6.38 -13.76
CA THR A 87 4.79 -6.64 -12.46
C THR A 87 5.94 -7.62 -12.58
N LYS A 88 6.80 -7.63 -11.56
CA LYS A 88 7.73 -8.74 -11.29
C LYS A 88 7.18 -9.49 -10.09
N TYR A 89 7.12 -10.81 -10.22
CA TYR A 89 6.70 -11.72 -9.17
C TYR A 89 7.91 -12.48 -8.64
N VAL A 90 8.00 -12.60 -7.32
CA VAL A 90 9.00 -13.42 -6.63
C VAL A 90 8.31 -14.24 -5.56
N ASP A 91 8.52 -15.55 -5.58
CA ASP A 91 8.17 -16.43 -4.48
C ASP A 91 9.42 -16.67 -3.62
N ASN A 92 9.39 -16.22 -2.37
CA ASN A 92 10.52 -16.31 -1.45
C ASN A 92 10.12 -17.09 -0.20
N PRO A 93 10.78 -18.22 0.13
CA PRO A 93 10.42 -19.03 1.29
C PRO A 93 10.43 -18.30 2.64
N SER A 94 11.22 -17.24 2.79
CA SER A 94 11.38 -16.50 4.05
C SER A 94 10.37 -15.37 4.23
N VAL A 95 9.83 -14.83 3.13
CA VAL A 95 8.94 -13.65 3.14
C VAL A 95 7.66 -13.87 2.32
N GLY A 96 7.42 -15.07 1.81
CA GLY A 96 6.28 -15.39 0.96
C GLY A 96 6.37 -14.76 -0.43
N LYS A 97 5.19 -14.60 -1.03
CA LYS A 97 5.01 -14.05 -2.37
C LYS A 97 5.07 -12.53 -2.36
N ILE A 98 5.85 -11.96 -3.27
CA ILE A 98 6.03 -10.51 -3.41
C ILE A 98 5.88 -10.10 -4.87
N TYR A 99 5.09 -9.06 -5.09
CA TYR A 99 4.98 -8.36 -6.36
C TYR A 99 5.67 -6.99 -6.27
N SER A 100 6.38 -6.63 -7.33
CA SER A 100 6.90 -5.28 -7.51
C SER A 100 6.50 -4.73 -8.88
N SER A 101 6.30 -3.43 -8.99
CA SER A 101 5.95 -2.81 -10.27
C SER A 101 7.18 -2.76 -11.20
N SER A 102 7.00 -3.20 -12.45
CA SER A 102 8.01 -3.00 -13.51
C SER A 102 7.60 -1.87 -14.45
N GLN A 103 6.32 -1.79 -14.78
CA GLN A 103 5.74 -0.72 -15.57
C GLN A 103 4.34 -0.37 -15.04
N ARG A 104 3.94 0.89 -15.22
CA ARG A 104 2.66 1.42 -14.74
C ARG A 104 2.02 2.31 -15.80
N LYS A 105 0.71 2.20 -15.96
CA LYS A 105 -0.12 3.15 -16.72
C LYS A 105 -1.30 3.58 -15.86
N THR A 106 -1.59 4.88 -15.84
CA THR A 106 -2.83 5.39 -15.25
C THR A 106 -4.02 4.76 -15.96
N ALA A 107 -5.02 4.37 -15.18
CA ALA A 107 -6.22 3.71 -15.65
C ALA A 107 -7.46 4.47 -15.17
N SER A 108 -8.50 4.42 -15.97
CA SER A 108 -9.86 4.79 -15.62
C SER A 108 -10.77 3.59 -15.81
N PHE A 109 -11.97 3.64 -15.22
CA PHE A 109 -12.99 2.63 -15.54
C PHE A 109 -13.21 2.58 -17.05
N LYS A 110 -13.47 1.37 -17.53
CA LYS A 110 -13.56 0.98 -18.93
C LYS A 110 -12.23 0.97 -19.66
N ASP A 111 -11.08 1.23 -19.05
CA ASP A 111 -9.84 1.12 -19.81
C ASP A 111 -9.48 -0.36 -20.08
N GLU A 112 -9.05 -0.63 -21.31
CA GLU A 112 -8.45 -1.90 -21.71
C GLU A 112 -6.96 -1.69 -21.98
N PHE A 113 -6.14 -2.54 -21.39
CA PHE A 113 -4.70 -2.61 -21.59
C PHE A 113 -4.32 -3.92 -22.26
N ILE A 114 -3.20 -3.90 -22.97
CA ILE A 114 -2.54 -5.12 -23.44
C ILE A 114 -1.12 -5.19 -22.93
N VAL A 115 -0.69 -6.40 -22.62
CA VAL A 115 0.72 -6.75 -22.53
C VAL A 115 1.15 -7.22 -23.91
N ALA A 116 2.09 -6.49 -24.50
CA ALA A 116 2.68 -6.77 -25.79
C ALA A 116 4.19 -7.01 -25.63
N ASP A 117 4.81 -7.56 -26.67
CA ASP A 117 6.25 -7.79 -26.73
C ASP A 117 6.85 -7.02 -27.90
N GLU A 118 7.97 -6.37 -27.62
CA GLU A 118 8.82 -5.78 -28.65
C GLU A 118 10.25 -6.22 -28.36
N GLN A 119 10.80 -7.02 -29.27
CA GLN A 119 12.18 -7.53 -29.18
C GLN A 119 12.46 -8.34 -27.91
N GLY A 120 11.48 -9.12 -27.42
CA GLY A 120 11.63 -9.93 -26.20
C GLY A 120 11.46 -9.15 -24.90
N ILE A 121 11.01 -7.90 -24.97
CA ILE A 121 10.68 -7.07 -23.82
C ILE A 121 9.16 -6.90 -23.75
N GLN A 122 8.57 -7.40 -22.67
CA GLN A 122 7.17 -7.17 -22.35
C GLN A 122 6.94 -5.71 -21.95
N TYR A 123 5.86 -5.10 -22.46
CA TYR A 123 5.41 -3.78 -22.05
C TYR A 123 3.88 -3.70 -21.97
N ILE A 124 3.40 -2.82 -21.09
CA ILE A 124 1.98 -2.56 -20.93
C ILE A 124 1.57 -1.27 -21.67
N GLN A 125 0.58 -1.40 -22.53
CA GLN A 125 0.04 -0.28 -23.29
C GLN A 125 -1.49 -0.22 -23.18
N LYS A 126 -2.01 1.00 -23.23
CA LYS A 126 -3.45 1.21 -23.34
C LYS A 126 -3.87 0.85 -24.76
N LYS A 127 -4.87 -0.02 -24.90
CA LYS A 127 -5.38 -0.46 -26.19
C LYS A 127 -6.58 0.40 -26.58
N ASP A 128 -7.65 0.32 -25.81
CA ASP A 128 -8.96 0.92 -26.10
C ASP A 128 -9.79 1.06 -24.81
N SER A 129 -11.09 1.25 -24.97
CA SER A 129 -12.06 1.18 -23.87
C SER A 129 -12.98 -0.04 -23.99
N SER A 130 -13.11 -0.78 -22.88
CA SER A 130 -14.12 -1.80 -22.64
C SER A 130 -15.54 -1.22 -22.60
N SER A 131 -16.52 -2.01 -23.00
CA SER A 131 -17.93 -1.66 -22.85
C SER A 131 -18.47 -1.90 -21.43
N GLU A 132 -17.74 -2.63 -20.58
CA GLU A 132 -18.21 -3.02 -19.25
C GLU A 132 -17.93 -1.94 -18.19
N ASP A 133 -18.98 -1.40 -17.58
CA ASP A 133 -18.90 -0.42 -16.49
C ASP A 133 -18.11 -0.96 -15.29
N ASN A 134 -17.38 -0.07 -14.61
CA ASN A 134 -16.62 -0.38 -13.39
C ASN A 134 -15.58 -1.50 -13.57
N THR A 135 -15.04 -1.66 -14.78
CA THR A 135 -13.98 -2.63 -15.05
C THR A 135 -12.71 -1.96 -15.55
N ILE A 136 -11.58 -2.62 -15.32
CA ILE A 136 -10.32 -2.37 -16.02
C ILE A 136 -9.86 -3.74 -16.51
N SER A 137 -9.53 -3.88 -17.78
CA SER A 137 -9.07 -5.15 -18.34
C SER A 137 -7.62 -5.07 -18.76
N ILE A 138 -6.90 -6.16 -18.55
CA ILE A 138 -5.52 -6.35 -19.02
C ILE A 138 -5.48 -7.68 -19.76
N LEU A 139 -5.29 -7.61 -21.07
CA LEU A 139 -5.14 -8.77 -21.94
C LEU A 139 -3.66 -9.01 -22.19
N ASN A 140 -3.16 -10.18 -21.78
CA ASN A 140 -1.86 -10.61 -22.27
C ASN A 140 -2.05 -11.12 -23.70
N THR A 141 -1.43 -10.46 -24.68
CA THR A 141 -1.46 -10.88 -26.10
C THR A 141 -0.19 -11.63 -26.51
N PHE A 142 0.70 -11.86 -25.54
CA PHE A 142 2.00 -12.47 -25.78
C PHE A 142 1.95 -13.97 -25.54
N VAL A 143 2.77 -14.71 -26.29
CA VAL A 143 2.87 -16.17 -26.19
C VAL A 143 3.38 -16.62 -24.81
N ASN A 144 4.25 -15.83 -24.17
CA ASN A 144 4.72 -16.14 -22.83
C ASN A 144 3.81 -15.51 -21.77
N ALA A 145 3.78 -16.16 -20.61
CA ALA A 145 3.06 -15.67 -19.46
C ALA A 145 3.56 -14.29 -19.01
N ALA A 146 2.65 -13.48 -18.48
CA ALA A 146 2.94 -12.15 -17.95
C ALA A 146 2.41 -12.02 -16.52
N ASN A 147 3.13 -11.29 -15.68
CA ASN A 147 2.65 -10.96 -14.34
C ASN A 147 1.98 -9.58 -14.40
N ILE A 148 0.67 -9.54 -14.20
CA ILE A 148 -0.11 -8.30 -14.32
C ILE A 148 -0.67 -7.90 -12.97
N GLY A 149 -1.08 -6.65 -12.85
CA GLY A 149 -1.70 -6.18 -11.62
C GLY A 149 -2.48 -4.90 -11.79
N LEU A 150 -3.20 -4.58 -10.73
CA LEU A 150 -3.96 -3.36 -10.60
C LEU A 150 -3.56 -2.65 -9.30
N GLY A 151 -3.49 -1.33 -9.32
CA GLY A 151 -3.22 -0.54 -8.14
C GLY A 151 -4.24 0.55 -7.90
N MET A 152 -4.12 1.10 -6.70
CA MET A 152 -4.84 2.28 -6.22
C MET A 152 -3.83 3.21 -5.55
N ASP A 153 -4.07 4.52 -5.62
CA ASP A 153 -3.20 5.55 -5.05
C ASP A 153 -1.73 5.37 -5.49
N ASP A 154 -1.57 5.12 -6.80
CA ASP A 154 -0.29 4.91 -7.45
C ASP A 154 0.54 3.71 -6.94
N SER A 155 -0.06 2.85 -6.10
CA SER A 155 0.55 1.68 -5.48
C SER A 155 -0.12 0.39 -5.91
N LEU A 156 0.68 -0.66 -6.13
CA LEU A 156 0.21 -1.96 -6.60
C LEU A 156 -0.61 -2.66 -5.48
N ALA A 157 -1.87 -2.99 -5.78
CA ALA A 157 -2.84 -3.53 -4.80
C ALA A 157 -3.28 -4.96 -5.08
N LEU A 158 -3.21 -5.38 -6.33
CA LEU A 158 -3.57 -6.72 -6.79
C LEU A 158 -2.51 -7.22 -7.75
N GLY A 159 -2.22 -8.51 -7.69
CA GLY A 159 -1.33 -9.19 -8.63
C GLY A 159 -1.95 -10.49 -9.13
N ILE A 160 -1.66 -10.84 -10.37
CA ILE A 160 -1.85 -12.19 -10.90
C ILE A 160 -0.54 -12.58 -11.55
N ALA A 161 0.03 -13.69 -11.08
CA ALA A 161 1.25 -14.24 -11.66
C ALA A 161 0.92 -15.15 -12.85
N ASP A 162 1.87 -15.25 -13.78
CA ASP A 162 1.88 -16.21 -14.87
C ASP A 162 0.59 -16.23 -15.71
N VAL A 163 0.05 -15.05 -16.03
CA VAL A 163 -1.16 -14.91 -16.87
C VAL A 163 -0.83 -15.32 -18.30
N PRO A 164 -1.45 -16.39 -18.85
CA PRO A 164 -1.23 -16.83 -20.23
C PRO A 164 -1.91 -15.87 -21.22
N ASP A 165 -1.98 -16.22 -22.51
CA ASP A 165 -2.68 -15.46 -23.56
C ASP A 165 -4.22 -15.47 -23.35
N ILE A 166 -4.67 -14.80 -22.28
CA ILE A 166 -6.06 -14.66 -21.88
C ILE A 166 -6.34 -13.23 -21.44
N ASN A 167 -7.57 -12.78 -21.68
CA ASN A 167 -8.04 -11.50 -21.16
C ASN A 167 -8.35 -11.63 -19.67
N THR A 168 -7.70 -10.81 -18.84
CA THR A 168 -8.03 -10.70 -17.42
C THR A 168 -8.85 -9.44 -17.18
N ILE A 169 -10.04 -9.61 -16.61
CA ILE A 169 -10.96 -8.50 -16.32
C ILE A 169 -10.98 -8.26 -14.81
N PHE A 170 -10.55 -7.08 -14.40
CA PHE A 170 -10.65 -6.62 -13.02
C PHE A 170 -11.95 -5.83 -12.86
N LYS A 171 -12.94 -6.44 -12.19
CA LYS A 171 -14.16 -5.72 -11.80
C LYS A 171 -13.90 -4.93 -10.53
N ILE A 172 -13.94 -3.61 -10.62
CA ILE A 172 -13.57 -2.69 -9.55
C ILE A 172 -14.78 -2.43 -8.67
N SER A 173 -15.03 -3.38 -7.76
CA SER A 173 -15.93 -3.22 -6.63
C SER A 173 -15.25 -3.63 -5.32
N PRO A 174 -14.09 -3.02 -4.98
CA PRO A 174 -13.31 -3.45 -3.83
C PRO A 174 -14.00 -3.14 -2.50
N ILE A 175 -13.79 -4.02 -1.52
CA ILE A 175 -13.95 -3.71 -0.10
C ILE A 175 -12.55 -3.50 0.45
N TYR A 176 -12.32 -2.34 1.04
CA TYR A 176 -11.04 -1.98 1.62
C TYR A 176 -11.01 -2.31 3.10
N TYR A 177 -9.83 -2.70 3.56
CA TYR A 177 -9.59 -3.04 4.95
C TYR A 177 -8.35 -2.32 5.44
N LEU A 178 -8.42 -1.88 6.69
CA LEU A 178 -7.27 -1.52 7.49
C LEU A 178 -7.00 -2.65 8.47
N ASN A 179 -5.77 -3.13 8.54
CA ASN A 179 -5.37 -4.12 9.55
C ASN A 179 -3.95 -3.87 10.07
N VAL A 180 -3.60 -4.54 11.15
CA VAL A 180 -2.32 -4.45 11.85
C VAL A 180 -1.50 -5.71 11.58
N TYR A 181 -0.24 -5.51 11.21
CA TYR A 181 0.72 -6.58 10.93
C TYR A 181 2.06 -6.31 11.63
N THR A 182 2.85 -7.36 11.82
CA THR A 182 4.30 -7.23 12.11
C THR A 182 5.10 -7.53 10.86
N ASN A 183 6.05 -6.67 10.53
CA ASN A 183 7.06 -6.90 9.49
C ASN A 183 6.49 -7.14 8.07
N LEU A 184 5.36 -6.50 7.74
CA LEU A 184 4.81 -6.53 6.40
C LEU A 184 5.59 -5.63 5.44
N ILE A 185 5.86 -6.13 4.23
CA ILE A 185 6.52 -5.39 3.15
C ILE A 185 5.48 -5.00 2.09
N LEU A 186 5.63 -3.83 1.47
CA LEU A 186 4.77 -3.41 0.36
C LEU A 186 4.86 -4.41 -0.81
N GLY A 187 3.72 -4.69 -1.44
CA GLY A 187 3.61 -5.65 -2.54
C GLY A 187 3.63 -7.12 -2.11
N GLN A 188 3.76 -7.41 -0.81
CA GLN A 188 3.64 -8.77 -0.28
C GLN A 188 2.17 -9.22 -0.27
N VAL A 189 1.93 -10.50 -0.57
CA VAL A 189 0.59 -11.08 -0.55
C VAL A 189 0.09 -11.16 0.90
N ILE A 190 -1.04 -10.53 1.21
CA ILE A 190 -1.50 -10.38 2.60
C ILE A 190 -1.79 -11.73 3.28
N SER A 191 -2.22 -12.74 2.53
CA SER A 191 -2.51 -14.07 3.07
C SER A 191 -1.24 -14.84 3.45
N SER A 192 -0.07 -14.36 3.05
CA SER A 192 1.22 -14.93 3.45
C SER A 192 1.74 -14.38 4.78
N VAL A 193 1.04 -13.41 5.39
CA VAL A 193 1.47 -12.74 6.63
C VAL A 193 0.43 -12.92 7.73
N GLY A 194 0.91 -13.23 8.93
CA GLY A 194 0.06 -13.35 10.11
C GLY A 194 -0.60 -12.02 10.49
N LEU A 195 -1.92 -12.02 10.61
CA LEU A 195 -2.72 -10.89 11.08
C LEU A 195 -2.55 -10.72 12.59
N ILE A 196 -2.45 -9.48 13.06
CA ILE A 196 -2.31 -9.17 14.50
C ILE A 196 -3.46 -8.25 14.90
N GLY A 197 -4.65 -8.83 15.03
CA GLY A 197 -5.88 -8.12 15.37
C GLY A 197 -6.96 -8.27 14.30
N ASP A 198 -8.11 -7.67 14.59
CA ASP A 198 -9.26 -7.72 13.69
C ASP A 198 -9.13 -6.68 12.58
N SER A 199 -9.37 -7.11 11.34
CA SER A 199 -9.49 -6.17 10.22
C SER A 199 -10.71 -5.26 10.42
N ARG A 200 -10.53 -3.98 10.08
CA ARG A 200 -11.63 -3.01 10.04
C ARG A 200 -11.88 -2.62 8.58
N ILE A 201 -13.15 -2.59 8.19
CA ILE A 201 -13.53 -2.09 6.87
C ILE A 201 -13.23 -0.60 6.81
N LEU A 202 -12.40 -0.20 5.85
CA LEU A 202 -12.13 1.19 5.55
C LEU A 202 -13.21 1.68 4.56
N GLN A 203 -13.91 2.73 4.94
CA GLN A 203 -14.90 3.39 4.09
C GLN A 203 -14.24 4.55 3.36
N PHE A 204 -14.77 4.86 2.18
CA PHE A 204 -14.34 5.97 1.34
C PHE A 204 -15.54 6.92 1.18
N PRO A 205 -15.96 7.66 2.23
CA PRO A 205 -17.14 8.50 2.13
C PRO A 205 -16.90 9.64 1.12
N PRO A 206 -17.95 10.11 0.41
CA PRO A 206 -17.81 11.23 -0.50
C PRO A 206 -17.18 12.45 0.18
N ASN A 207 -16.24 13.11 -0.51
CA ASN A 207 -15.50 14.29 -0.03
C ASN A 207 -14.61 14.07 1.20
N LYS A 208 -14.30 12.81 1.54
CA LYS A 208 -13.33 12.43 2.57
C LYS A 208 -12.17 11.70 1.89
N SER A 209 -10.94 12.12 2.20
CA SER A 209 -9.71 11.50 1.69
C SER A 209 -8.67 11.30 2.79
N LEU A 210 -9.15 11.36 4.04
CA LEU A 210 -8.36 11.19 5.24
C LEU A 210 -9.19 10.37 6.25
N ALA A 211 -8.59 9.32 6.77
CA ALA A 211 -9.03 8.65 7.97
C ALA A 211 -7.91 8.70 9.00
N THR A 212 -8.28 8.78 10.27
CA THR A 212 -7.33 8.61 11.36
C THR A 212 -7.62 7.29 12.05
N ALA A 213 -6.60 6.45 12.14
CA ALA A 213 -6.67 5.15 12.77
C ALA A 213 -5.96 5.20 14.12
N THR A 214 -6.64 4.77 15.17
CA THR A 214 -6.10 4.68 16.53
C THR A 214 -6.00 3.23 16.93
N LEU A 215 -4.80 2.81 17.34
CA LEU A 215 -4.55 1.49 17.86
C LEU A 215 -4.69 1.48 19.37
N THR A 216 -5.55 0.61 19.90
CA THR A 216 -5.60 0.33 21.33
C THR A 216 -5.08 -1.08 21.58
N LYS A 217 -4.19 -1.24 22.57
CA LYS A 217 -3.73 -2.55 23.02
C LYS A 217 -4.29 -2.85 24.41
N THR A 218 -5.06 -3.92 24.53
CA THR A 218 -5.56 -4.41 25.82
C THR A 218 -5.07 -5.84 26.02
N GLY A 219 -4.06 -6.00 26.88
CA GLY A 219 -3.36 -7.27 27.03
C GLY A 219 -2.62 -7.65 25.73
N GLN A 220 -3.03 -8.77 25.11
CA GLN A 220 -2.52 -9.23 23.80
C GLN A 220 -3.41 -8.84 22.62
N VAL A 221 -4.56 -8.23 22.88
CA VAL A 221 -5.53 -7.87 21.83
C VAL A 221 -5.21 -6.48 21.30
N PHE A 222 -5.21 -6.35 19.98
CA PHE A 222 -5.09 -5.09 19.25
C PHE A 222 -6.44 -4.74 18.64
N ASP A 223 -6.93 -3.53 18.92
CA ASP A 223 -8.17 -3.01 18.37
C ASP A 223 -7.91 -1.71 17.60
N LEU A 224 -8.62 -1.56 16.48
CA LEU A 224 -8.54 -0.42 15.58
C LEU A 224 -9.85 0.37 15.63
N LYS A 225 -9.72 1.67 15.92
CA LYS A 225 -10.78 2.66 15.74
C LYS A 225 -10.44 3.56 14.55
N ILE A 226 -11.41 3.81 13.67
CA ILE A 226 -11.24 4.66 12.48
C ILE A 226 -12.21 5.84 12.52
N GLU A 227 -11.70 7.05 12.27
CA GLU A 227 -12.47 8.29 12.19
C GLU A 227 -12.18 9.02 10.87
N TYR A 228 -13.19 9.63 10.23
CA TYR A 228 -13.09 10.16 8.85
C TYR A 228 -13.14 11.69 8.76
N PHE A 229 -12.18 12.27 8.06
CA PHE A 229 -11.95 13.71 7.97
C PHE A 229 -11.89 14.21 6.53
N ILE A 230 -12.23 15.49 6.34
CA ILE A 230 -12.02 16.18 5.04
C ILE A 230 -10.58 16.69 5.09
N LEU A 231 -9.80 16.50 4.02
CA LEU A 231 -8.47 17.12 3.96
C LEU A 231 -8.64 18.65 4.01
N PRO A 232 -7.96 19.35 4.93
CA PRO A 232 -7.98 20.81 4.93
C PRO A 232 -7.41 21.29 3.59
N LYS A 233 -8.18 22.12 2.86
CA LYS A 233 -7.68 22.78 1.64
C LYS A 233 -6.39 23.51 2.02
N LYS A 234 -5.29 23.24 1.32
CA LYS A 234 -4.09 24.07 1.44
C LYS A 234 -4.50 25.50 1.11
N ILE A 235 -4.46 26.38 2.11
CA ILE A 235 -4.56 27.82 1.89
C ILE A 235 -3.30 28.15 1.10
N THR A 236 -3.49 28.48 -0.18
CA THR A 236 -2.42 28.83 -1.11
C THR A 236 -2.31 30.33 -1.18
#